data_AF-A0A371CUR3-F1
#
_entry.id   AF-A0A371CUR3-F1
#
_cell.length_a   1.000
_cell.length_b   1.000
_cell.length_c   1.000
_cell.angle_alpha   90.00
_cell.angle_beta   90.00
_cell.angle_gamma   90.00
#
_symmetry.space_group_name_H-M   'P 1'
#
loop_
_entity.id
_entity.type
_entity.pdbx_description
1 polymer ?
#
loop_
_entity_poly.entity_id
_entity_poly.type
_entity_poly.pdbx_seq_one_letter_code
_entity_poly.pdbx_strand_id
1 'polypeptide(L)'
;MSPLLTAAYLHEKGAANYYPHLDSWAEWVMYDMPRTGEGGLQHITYLTDNYLQLWDDTLMMSVLPLAKIGLVLNRPHYVEEAKRQFMLHVKYLQDVQTGLWFHGWTFDGRHHFGKARWGRGNCWVTVAIPDFIEMLNLPATDGLRLFLTTSLVAQIDALVKYQDQQTGLWHTLIDDPSSYLEASATAGFAYGIAKALRMRLIPKEERYVNAAKKAMEGVLANISPKGELLQTSFGTPVFDDPEDYKKIPLTSMPYGQSLALLALTEHLRTFI
;
A
#
# COMPACT_ATOMS: atom_id res chain seq x y z
N MET A 1 12.10 7.93 4.08
CA MET A 1 12.29 6.56 3.58
C MET A 1 11.82 6.33 2.14
N SER A 2 10.55 6.57 1.78
CA SER A 2 9.96 6.15 0.48
C SER A 2 10.83 6.36 -0.79
N PRO A 3 11.44 7.54 -1.05
CA PRO A 3 12.31 7.72 -2.23
C PRO A 3 13.52 6.78 -2.30
N LEU A 4 13.96 6.24 -1.16
CA LEU A 4 15.11 5.37 -1.06
C LEU A 4 14.86 3.98 -1.65
N LEU A 5 13.60 3.57 -1.84
CA LEU A 5 13.29 2.35 -2.59
C LEU A 5 13.86 2.45 -4.01
N THR A 6 13.53 3.52 -4.73
CA THR A 6 14.07 3.79 -6.07
C THR A 6 15.57 4.03 -6.03
N ALA A 7 16.08 4.79 -5.04
CA ALA A 7 17.51 5.02 -4.90
C ALA A 7 18.31 3.71 -4.72
N ALA A 8 17.76 2.74 -3.97
CA ALA A 8 18.38 1.43 -3.79
C ALA A 8 18.43 0.62 -5.10
N TYR A 9 17.38 0.67 -5.94
CA TYR A 9 17.42 0.07 -7.28
C TYR A 9 18.45 0.74 -8.20
N LEU A 10 18.56 2.08 -8.15
CA LEU A 10 19.58 2.80 -8.94
C LEU A 10 20.99 2.48 -8.47
N HIS A 11 21.18 2.32 -7.16
CA HIS A 11 22.46 1.93 -6.56
C HIS A 11 22.88 0.52 -6.96
N GLU A 12 21.97 -0.45 -6.83
CA GLU A 12 22.19 -1.85 -7.23
C GLU A 12 22.59 -1.97 -8.70
N LYS A 13 22.00 -1.15 -9.58
CA LYS A 13 22.32 -1.09 -11.01
C LYS A 13 23.63 -0.36 -11.34
N GLY A 14 24.29 0.25 -10.35
CA GLY A 14 25.47 1.08 -10.57
C GLY A 14 25.19 2.40 -11.30
N ALA A 15 23.92 2.83 -11.40
CA ALA A 15 23.54 4.04 -12.11
C ALA A 15 23.84 5.33 -11.30
N ALA A 16 23.91 5.21 -9.97
CA ALA A 16 24.34 6.26 -9.06
C ALA A 16 24.82 5.66 -7.72
N ASN A 17 25.70 6.35 -7.00
CA ASN A 17 26.12 5.91 -5.67
C ASN A 17 25.27 6.54 -4.56
N TYR A 18 24.30 5.79 -4.04
CA TYR A 18 23.45 6.23 -2.92
C TYR A 18 23.86 5.63 -1.58
N TYR A 19 24.96 4.85 -1.50
CA TYR A 19 25.36 4.13 -0.29
C TYR A 19 25.20 4.92 1.03
N PRO A 20 25.76 6.13 1.20
CA PRO A 20 25.66 6.85 2.49
C PRO A 20 24.21 7.20 2.87
N HIS A 21 23.34 7.44 1.90
CA HIS A 21 21.93 7.75 2.14
C HIS A 21 21.15 6.48 2.49
N LEU A 22 21.41 5.37 1.80
CA LEU A 22 20.76 4.09 2.08
C LEU A 22 21.14 3.59 3.48
N ASP A 23 22.44 3.66 3.80
CA ASP A 23 23.01 3.27 5.09
C ASP A 23 22.41 4.10 6.24
N SER A 24 22.57 5.42 6.18
CA SER A 24 22.14 6.32 7.26
C SER A 24 20.64 6.21 7.57
N TRP A 25 19.80 6.15 6.53
CA TRP A 25 18.35 6.10 6.73
C TRP A 25 17.84 4.74 7.18
N ALA A 26 18.46 3.65 6.73
CA ALA A 26 18.10 2.32 7.21
C ALA A 26 18.53 2.11 8.67
N GLU A 27 19.71 2.60 9.07
CA GLU A 27 20.15 2.61 10.48
C GLU A 27 19.16 3.40 11.35
N TRP A 28 18.73 4.58 10.90
CA TRP A 28 17.71 5.36 11.61
C TRP A 28 16.40 4.58 11.77
N VAL A 29 15.89 3.93 10.72
CA VAL A 29 14.68 3.09 10.84
C VAL A 29 14.88 1.95 11.83
N MET A 30 16.04 1.33 11.84
CA MET A 30 16.31 0.19 12.70
C MET A 30 16.41 0.59 14.17
N TYR A 31 17.14 1.65 14.48
CA TYR A 31 17.61 1.90 15.84
C TYR A 31 17.08 3.19 16.48
N ASP A 32 16.68 4.18 15.68
CA ASP A 32 16.26 5.50 16.19
C ASP A 32 14.77 5.78 16.00
N MET A 33 14.14 5.21 14.96
CA MET A 33 12.72 5.39 14.69
C MET A 33 11.89 4.84 15.86
N PRO A 34 10.98 5.65 16.46
CA PRO A 34 10.19 5.22 17.60
C PRO A 34 9.39 3.95 17.30
N ARG A 35 9.25 3.12 18.33
CA ARG A 35 8.53 1.85 18.24
C ARG A 35 7.24 1.88 19.06
N THR A 36 6.20 1.29 18.52
CA THR A 36 4.93 1.03 19.22
C THR A 36 5.03 -0.25 20.06
N GLY A 37 3.91 -0.67 20.65
CA GLY A 37 3.82 -1.97 21.32
C GLY A 37 4.22 -3.11 20.37
N GLU A 38 4.82 -4.16 20.93
CA GLU A 38 5.38 -5.29 20.17
C GLU A 38 6.43 -4.88 19.10
N GLY A 39 7.03 -3.69 19.24
CA GLY A 39 8.12 -3.21 18.39
C GLY A 39 7.68 -2.71 17.02
N GLY A 40 6.41 -2.39 16.80
CA GLY A 40 5.97 -1.87 15.51
C GLY A 40 6.61 -0.53 15.15
N LEU A 41 6.85 -0.26 13.87
CA LEU A 41 7.32 1.06 13.43
C LEU A 41 6.22 2.09 13.68
N GLN A 42 6.46 3.06 14.57
CA GLN A 42 5.49 4.13 14.82
C GLN A 42 5.37 5.02 13.59
N HIS A 43 4.14 5.34 13.18
CA HIS A 43 3.94 6.18 12.00
C HIS A 43 4.22 7.67 12.30
N ILE A 44 5.48 8.05 12.44
CA ILE A 44 5.86 9.45 12.64
C ILE A 44 5.76 10.23 11.33
N THR A 45 5.27 11.47 11.39
CA THR A 45 5.27 12.41 10.27
C THR A 45 6.06 13.66 10.64
N TYR A 46 6.24 14.57 9.68
CA TYR A 46 6.83 15.88 9.98
C TYR A 46 5.96 16.72 10.94
N LEU A 47 4.65 16.49 10.96
CA LEU A 47 3.70 17.30 11.74
C LEU A 47 3.40 16.71 13.12
N THR A 48 3.40 15.38 13.23
CA THR A 48 2.93 14.67 14.42
C THR A 48 3.73 13.41 14.68
N ASP A 49 4.00 13.15 15.96
CA ASP A 49 4.68 11.92 16.39
C ASP A 49 3.77 10.68 16.23
N ASN A 50 2.45 10.86 16.28
CA ASN A 50 1.46 9.77 16.26
C ASN A 50 1.83 8.67 17.27
N TYR A 51 1.92 9.08 18.53
CA TYR A 51 2.38 8.24 19.64
C TYR A 51 1.66 6.89 19.68
N LEU A 52 2.44 5.81 19.66
CA LEU A 52 1.97 4.43 19.70
C LEU A 52 1.04 4.00 18.55
N GLN A 53 1.08 4.69 17.39
CA GLN A 53 0.20 4.38 16.25
C GLN A 53 0.92 3.60 15.14
N LEU A 54 0.22 2.59 14.60
CA LEU A 54 0.53 1.88 13.37
C LEU A 54 -0.44 2.32 12.28
N TRP A 55 0.07 2.68 11.11
CA TRP A 55 -0.75 3.05 9.95
C TRP A 55 -0.39 2.15 8.76
N ASP A 56 -1.35 1.87 7.89
CA ASP A 56 -1.17 0.97 6.74
C ASP A 56 -0.10 1.46 5.73
N ASP A 57 0.02 2.77 5.51
CA ASP A 57 1.00 3.35 4.59
C ASP A 57 2.45 3.00 4.97
N THR A 58 2.72 2.73 6.27
CA THR A 58 4.06 2.43 6.81
C THR A 58 4.74 1.30 6.04
N LEU A 59 3.97 0.30 5.60
CA LEU A 59 4.46 -0.84 4.82
C LEU A 59 5.11 -0.38 3.50
N MET A 60 4.42 0.48 2.76
CA MET A 60 4.92 1.01 1.50
C MET A 60 6.04 2.04 1.74
N MET A 61 5.86 2.94 2.70
CA MET A 61 6.70 4.14 2.81
C MET A 61 8.03 3.91 3.53
N SER A 62 8.12 2.90 4.39
CA SER A 62 9.31 2.62 5.20
C SER A 62 9.77 1.17 5.13
N VAL A 63 8.84 0.21 5.20
CA VAL A 63 9.18 -1.22 5.29
C VAL A 63 9.73 -1.77 3.97
N LEU A 64 9.10 -1.45 2.83
CA LEU A 64 9.63 -1.82 1.51
C LEU A 64 11.02 -1.23 1.23
N PRO A 65 11.27 0.07 1.43
CA PRO A 65 12.62 0.64 1.33
C PRO A 65 13.63 -0.09 2.23
N LEU A 66 13.29 -0.34 3.51
CA LEU A 66 14.19 -1.02 4.45
C LEU A 66 14.59 -2.41 3.94
N ALA A 67 13.63 -3.20 3.45
CA ALA A 67 13.89 -4.51 2.90
C ALA A 67 14.80 -4.44 1.66
N LYS A 68 14.52 -3.52 0.73
CA LYS A 68 15.35 -3.36 -0.47
C LYS A 68 16.78 -2.96 -0.12
N ILE A 69 16.95 -2.03 0.82
CA ILE A 69 18.27 -1.62 1.32
C ILE A 69 18.99 -2.81 1.96
N GLY A 70 18.27 -3.61 2.76
CA GLY A 70 18.80 -4.85 3.34
C GLY A 70 19.37 -5.81 2.30
N LEU A 71 18.68 -5.99 1.17
CA LEU A 71 19.18 -6.81 0.06
C LEU A 71 20.40 -6.18 -0.61
N VAL A 72 20.32 -4.89 -0.98
CA VAL A 72 21.36 -4.21 -1.76
C VAL A 72 22.66 -4.03 -0.97
N LEU A 73 22.58 -3.79 0.34
CA LEU A 73 23.73 -3.60 1.22
C LEU A 73 24.17 -4.88 1.96
N ASN A 74 23.56 -6.03 1.65
CA ASN A 74 23.82 -7.32 2.32
C ASN A 74 23.64 -7.27 3.85
N ARG A 75 22.54 -6.65 4.31
CA ARG A 75 22.15 -6.53 5.73
C ARG A 75 20.88 -7.34 6.01
N PRO A 76 21.01 -8.66 6.29
CA PRO A 76 19.85 -9.54 6.43
C PRO A 76 18.92 -9.16 7.58
N HIS A 77 19.44 -8.56 8.66
CA HIS A 77 18.63 -8.11 9.79
C HIS A 77 17.59 -7.04 9.42
N TYR A 78 17.85 -6.22 8.39
CA TYR A 78 16.86 -5.27 7.87
C TYR A 78 15.70 -5.98 7.18
N VAL A 79 16.01 -7.06 6.45
CA VAL A 79 15.01 -7.88 5.77
C VAL A 79 14.14 -8.60 6.79
N GLU A 80 14.73 -9.18 7.83
CA GLU A 80 13.98 -9.84 8.91
C GLU A 80 13.08 -8.86 9.68
N GLU A 81 13.57 -7.65 9.96
CA GLU A 81 12.73 -6.61 10.55
C GLU A 81 11.57 -6.24 9.62
N ALA A 82 11.83 -6.11 8.32
CA ALA A 82 10.77 -5.80 7.36
C ALA A 82 9.70 -6.91 7.31
N LYS A 83 10.11 -8.19 7.30
CA LYS A 83 9.19 -9.33 7.38
C LYS A 83 8.33 -9.27 8.64
N ARG A 84 8.95 -8.96 9.78
CA ARG A 84 8.25 -8.82 11.07
C ARG A 84 7.23 -7.68 11.03
N GLN A 85 7.57 -6.55 10.41
CA GLN A 85 6.66 -5.42 10.27
C GLN A 85 5.45 -5.76 9.41
N PHE A 86 5.62 -6.47 8.28
CA PHE A 86 4.48 -6.95 7.49
C PHE A 86 3.53 -7.82 8.32
N MET A 87 4.06 -8.81 9.06
CA MET A 87 3.22 -9.68 9.92
C MET A 87 2.51 -8.90 11.03
N LEU A 88 3.20 -7.96 11.65
CA LEU A 88 2.64 -7.13 12.72
C LEU A 88 1.52 -6.21 12.21
N HIS A 89 1.72 -5.58 11.05
CA HIS A 89 0.69 -4.71 10.47
C HIS A 89 -0.54 -5.53 10.03
N VAL A 90 -0.36 -6.73 9.45
CA VAL A 90 -1.50 -7.64 9.18
C VAL A 90 -2.25 -7.95 10.49
N LYS A 91 -1.53 -8.33 11.55
CA LYS A 91 -2.12 -8.68 12.86
C LYS A 91 -3.01 -7.57 13.41
N TYR A 92 -2.59 -6.31 13.28
CA TYR A 92 -3.28 -5.18 13.92
C TYR A 92 -4.21 -4.41 13.02
N LEU A 93 -4.00 -4.37 11.70
CA LEU A 93 -4.76 -3.50 10.81
C LEU A 93 -5.73 -4.26 9.91
N GLN A 94 -5.52 -5.56 9.64
CA GLN A 94 -6.46 -6.30 8.83
C GLN A 94 -7.75 -6.59 9.60
N ASP A 95 -8.89 -6.24 8.99
CA ASP A 95 -10.22 -6.58 9.46
C ASP A 95 -10.64 -7.95 8.92
N VAL A 96 -10.60 -8.96 9.78
CA VAL A 96 -10.98 -10.33 9.44
C VAL A 96 -12.47 -10.49 9.07
N GLN A 97 -13.33 -9.53 9.40
CA GLN A 97 -14.76 -9.60 9.07
C GLN A 97 -15.01 -9.26 7.59
N THR A 98 -14.24 -8.33 7.04
CA THR A 98 -14.43 -7.84 5.67
C THR A 98 -13.33 -8.24 4.71
N GLY A 99 -12.12 -8.52 5.21
CA GLY A 99 -10.90 -8.71 4.43
C GLY A 99 -10.13 -7.42 4.12
N LEU A 100 -10.76 -6.26 4.33
CA LEU A 100 -10.15 -4.93 4.19
C LEU A 100 -9.27 -4.59 5.40
N TRP A 101 -8.64 -3.43 5.36
CA TRP A 101 -7.75 -2.94 6.40
C TRP A 101 -8.30 -1.66 7.02
N PHE A 102 -8.14 -1.52 8.33
CA PHE A 102 -8.32 -0.24 9.02
C PHE A 102 -7.11 0.66 8.76
N HIS A 103 -7.35 1.96 8.59
CA HIS A 103 -6.28 2.93 8.32
C HIS A 103 -5.23 2.97 9.44
N GLY A 104 -5.66 2.88 10.70
CA GLY A 104 -4.76 2.97 11.85
C GLY A 104 -5.14 2.11 13.04
N TRP A 105 -4.14 1.82 13.86
CA TRP A 105 -4.25 1.17 15.16
C TRP A 105 -3.43 1.94 16.18
N THR A 106 -3.95 2.13 17.38
CA THR A 106 -3.20 2.71 18.50
C THR A 106 -3.03 1.69 19.63
N PHE A 107 -1.82 1.58 20.17
CA PHE A 107 -1.61 0.82 21.42
C PHE A 107 -2.04 1.59 22.66
N ASP A 108 -2.16 2.91 22.57
CA ASP A 108 -2.85 3.72 23.57
C ASP A 108 -4.37 3.52 23.39
N GLY A 109 -5.03 2.97 24.39
CA GLY A 109 -6.45 2.58 24.29
C GLY A 109 -6.76 1.32 23.47
N ARG A 110 -5.82 0.80 22.67
CA ARG A 110 -5.94 -0.48 21.92
C ARG A 110 -7.19 -0.55 21.03
N HIS A 111 -7.33 0.41 20.11
CA HIS A 111 -8.44 0.47 19.16
C HIS A 111 -8.00 0.97 17.78
N HIS A 112 -8.92 0.91 16.82
CA HIS A 112 -8.72 1.31 15.42
C HIS A 112 -9.30 2.69 15.07
N PHE A 113 -9.25 3.64 16.01
CA PHE A 113 -9.86 4.98 15.82
C PHE A 113 -11.31 4.88 15.32
N GLY A 114 -11.66 5.59 14.24
CA GLY A 114 -12.96 5.54 13.58
C GLY A 114 -13.25 4.26 12.78
N LYS A 115 -12.37 3.25 12.84
CA LYS A 115 -12.52 1.95 12.13
C LYS A 115 -12.71 2.13 10.62
N ALA A 116 -12.07 3.16 10.04
CA ALA A 116 -12.21 3.51 8.64
C ALA A 116 -11.46 2.52 7.75
N ARG A 117 -12.18 1.94 6.78
CA ARG A 117 -11.62 1.11 5.69
C ARG A 117 -11.30 2.00 4.49
N TRP A 118 -10.33 2.88 4.73
CA TRP A 118 -10.00 3.96 3.81
C TRP A 118 -9.30 3.45 2.54
N GLY A 119 -9.73 3.96 1.39
CA GLY A 119 -9.34 3.52 0.06
C GLY A 119 -7.83 3.57 -0.16
N ARG A 120 -7.20 4.74 0.01
CA ARG A 120 -5.76 4.87 -0.30
C ARG A 120 -4.88 4.14 0.71
N GLY A 121 -5.27 4.10 1.97
CA GLY A 121 -4.58 3.28 2.97
C GLY A 121 -4.57 1.79 2.58
N ASN A 122 -5.74 1.25 2.22
CA ASN A 122 -5.86 -0.10 1.69
C ASN A 122 -5.06 -0.31 0.40
N CYS A 123 -5.00 0.70 -0.49
CA CYS A 123 -4.30 0.56 -1.76
C CYS A 123 -2.79 0.35 -1.56
N TRP A 124 -2.19 0.95 -0.52
CA TRP A 124 -0.78 0.72 -0.21
C TRP A 124 -0.49 -0.72 0.14
N VAL A 125 -1.40 -1.40 0.84
CA VAL A 125 -1.27 -2.83 1.15
C VAL A 125 -1.36 -3.66 -0.12
N THR A 126 -2.33 -3.36 -1.00
CA THR A 126 -2.53 -4.10 -2.26
C THR A 126 -1.34 -3.92 -3.21
N VAL A 127 -0.65 -2.77 -3.15
CA VAL A 127 0.61 -2.51 -3.86
C VAL A 127 1.78 -3.24 -3.19
N ALA A 128 1.92 -3.11 -1.87
CA ALA A 128 3.14 -3.49 -1.17
C ALA A 128 3.32 -4.99 -1.00
N ILE A 129 2.25 -5.77 -0.81
CA ILE A 129 2.36 -7.23 -0.60
C ILE A 129 2.96 -7.93 -1.84
N PRO A 130 2.43 -7.75 -3.06
CA PRO A 130 3.04 -8.35 -4.26
C PRO A 130 4.48 -7.91 -4.47
N ASP A 131 4.77 -6.63 -4.28
CA ASP A 131 6.13 -6.07 -4.41
C ASP A 131 7.10 -6.69 -3.42
N PHE A 132 6.69 -6.86 -2.16
CA PHE A 132 7.51 -7.46 -1.12
C PHE A 132 7.83 -8.93 -1.42
N ILE A 133 6.82 -9.70 -1.83
CA ILE A 133 6.99 -11.11 -2.20
C ILE A 133 7.93 -11.27 -3.39
N GLU A 134 7.75 -10.45 -4.45
CA GLU A 134 8.59 -10.47 -5.65
C GLU A 134 10.03 -10.06 -5.31
N MET A 135 10.20 -8.97 -4.56
CA MET A 135 11.50 -8.40 -4.21
C MET A 135 12.35 -9.36 -3.36
N LEU A 136 11.73 -10.04 -2.40
CA LEU A 136 12.42 -11.03 -1.56
C LEU A 136 12.59 -12.39 -2.26
N ASN A 137 12.01 -12.56 -3.46
CA ASN A 137 11.99 -13.82 -4.21
C ASN A 137 11.53 -15.01 -3.34
N LEU A 138 10.46 -14.82 -2.55
CA LEU A 138 10.00 -15.85 -1.62
C LEU A 138 9.46 -17.08 -2.39
N PRO A 139 9.93 -18.31 -2.08
CA PRO A 139 9.42 -19.54 -2.71
C PRO A 139 7.92 -19.73 -2.50
N ALA A 140 7.25 -20.45 -3.39
CA ALA A 140 5.80 -20.72 -3.29
C ALA A 140 5.39 -21.45 -1.99
N THR A 141 6.31 -22.22 -1.41
CA THR A 141 6.11 -22.96 -0.15
C THR A 141 6.55 -22.19 1.09
N ASP A 142 7.03 -20.95 0.94
CA ASP A 142 7.45 -20.11 2.06
C ASP A 142 6.24 -19.69 2.91
N GLY A 143 6.34 -19.87 4.24
CA GLY A 143 5.24 -19.60 5.16
C GLY A 143 4.82 -18.14 5.21
N LEU A 144 5.77 -17.21 5.10
CA LEU A 144 5.46 -15.78 5.06
C LEU A 144 4.77 -15.42 3.75
N ARG A 145 5.25 -15.95 2.62
CA ARG A 145 4.56 -15.76 1.33
C ARG A 145 3.12 -16.24 1.41
N LEU A 146 2.88 -17.43 1.94
CA LEU A 146 1.53 -17.99 2.07
C LEU A 146 0.65 -17.09 2.95
N PHE A 147 1.15 -16.66 4.11
CA PHE A 147 0.45 -15.76 5.03
C PHE A 147 0.11 -14.40 4.39
N LEU A 148 1.04 -13.77 3.69
CA LEU A 148 0.78 -12.49 3.02
C LEU A 148 -0.16 -12.66 1.83
N THR A 149 -0.06 -13.78 1.11
CA THR A 149 -0.96 -14.09 -0.01
C THR A 149 -2.39 -14.29 0.47
N THR A 150 -2.63 -14.97 1.60
CA THR A 150 -3.99 -15.14 2.12
C THR A 150 -4.58 -13.80 2.56
N SER A 151 -3.78 -12.94 3.20
CA SER A 151 -4.19 -11.59 3.56
C SER A 151 -4.57 -10.75 2.32
N LEU A 152 -3.75 -10.81 1.27
CA LEU A 152 -3.99 -10.13 -0.01
C LEU A 152 -5.24 -10.66 -0.73
N VAL A 153 -5.44 -11.98 -0.77
CA VAL A 153 -6.62 -12.61 -1.38
C VAL A 153 -7.90 -12.11 -0.70
N ALA A 154 -7.93 -12.08 0.64
CA ALA A 154 -9.08 -11.58 1.39
C ALA A 154 -9.39 -10.11 1.07
N GLN A 155 -8.34 -9.27 0.95
CA GLN A 155 -8.52 -7.87 0.57
C GLN A 155 -9.03 -7.74 -0.87
N ILE A 156 -8.47 -8.48 -1.84
CA ILE A 156 -8.89 -8.42 -3.24
C ILE A 156 -10.32 -8.94 -3.41
N ASP A 157 -10.73 -9.98 -2.68
CA ASP A 157 -12.11 -10.45 -2.66
C ASP A 157 -13.08 -9.35 -2.19
N ALA A 158 -12.70 -8.61 -1.14
CA ALA A 158 -13.47 -7.47 -0.67
C ALA A 158 -13.51 -6.34 -1.71
N LEU A 159 -12.38 -6.01 -2.33
CA LEU A 159 -12.32 -4.99 -3.37
C LEU A 159 -13.22 -5.34 -4.56
N VAL A 160 -13.21 -6.60 -5.03
CA VAL A 160 -14.10 -7.07 -6.11
C VAL A 160 -15.57 -6.86 -5.72
N LYS A 161 -15.93 -7.16 -4.47
CA LYS A 161 -17.30 -6.97 -3.95
C LYS A 161 -17.72 -5.49 -3.93
N TYR A 162 -16.82 -4.59 -3.53
CA TYR A 162 -17.12 -3.17 -3.29
C TYR A 162 -16.83 -2.24 -4.48
N GLN A 163 -16.32 -2.76 -5.60
CA GLN A 163 -16.05 -1.95 -6.79
C GLN A 163 -17.35 -1.33 -7.33
N ASP A 164 -17.32 -0.01 -7.59
CA ASP A 164 -18.42 0.64 -8.26
C ASP A 164 -18.54 0.11 -9.70
N GLN A 165 -19.70 -0.48 -10.01
CA GLN A 165 -19.88 -1.21 -11.26
C GLN A 165 -20.01 -0.30 -12.48
N GLN A 166 -20.33 0.98 -12.28
CA GLN A 166 -20.55 1.95 -13.35
C GLN A 166 -19.22 2.57 -13.81
N THR A 167 -18.36 2.93 -12.87
CA THR A 167 -17.11 3.66 -13.12
C THR A 167 -15.87 2.80 -13.02
N GLY A 168 -15.94 1.67 -12.32
CA GLY A 168 -14.79 0.83 -12.00
C GLY A 168 -13.91 1.36 -10.85
N LEU A 169 -14.27 2.52 -10.27
CA LEU A 169 -13.56 3.11 -9.13
C LEU A 169 -14.01 2.48 -7.81
N TRP A 170 -13.30 2.83 -6.73
CA TRP A 170 -13.74 2.59 -5.36
C TRP A 170 -14.06 3.89 -4.64
N HIS A 171 -14.98 3.78 -3.70
CA HIS A 171 -15.31 4.82 -2.74
C HIS A 171 -14.14 5.08 -1.77
N THR A 172 -13.99 6.31 -1.29
CA THR A 172 -12.90 6.67 -0.36
C THR A 172 -13.01 5.92 0.97
N LEU A 173 -14.22 5.63 1.43
CA LEU A 173 -14.48 4.56 2.39
C LEU A 173 -15.04 3.38 1.58
N ILE A 174 -14.26 2.32 1.46
CA ILE A 174 -14.50 1.25 0.49
C ILE A 174 -15.88 0.61 0.68
N ASP A 175 -16.30 0.44 1.92
CA ASP A 175 -17.55 -0.20 2.32
C ASP A 175 -18.73 0.77 2.48
N ASP A 176 -18.55 2.05 2.15
CA ASP A 176 -19.58 3.09 2.25
C ASP A 176 -19.82 3.80 0.90
N PRO A 177 -20.89 3.42 0.17
CA PRO A 177 -21.21 4.01 -1.13
C PRO A 177 -21.71 5.46 -1.05
N SER A 178 -21.96 6.01 0.14
CA SER A 178 -22.29 7.44 0.31
C SER A 178 -21.06 8.34 0.21
N SER A 179 -19.85 7.79 0.35
CA SER A 179 -18.60 8.54 0.22
C SER A 179 -18.24 8.78 -1.26
N TYR A 180 -17.34 9.70 -1.56
CA TYR A 180 -16.98 9.99 -2.97
C TYR A 180 -16.10 8.89 -3.57
N LEU A 181 -16.14 8.73 -4.90
CA LEU A 181 -15.22 7.87 -5.65
C LEU A 181 -13.82 8.49 -5.75
N GLU A 182 -12.79 7.68 -5.55
CA GLU A 182 -11.40 8.13 -5.39
C GLU A 182 -10.46 7.39 -6.36
N ALA A 183 -9.84 8.14 -7.27
CA ALA A 183 -9.10 7.58 -8.38
C ALA A 183 -7.68 7.11 -8.01
N SER A 184 -7.05 7.71 -7.00
CA SER A 184 -5.68 7.33 -6.62
C SER A 184 -5.63 5.96 -5.96
N ALA A 185 -6.54 5.68 -5.03
CA ALA A 185 -6.79 4.38 -4.43
C ALA A 185 -7.11 3.35 -5.52
N THR A 186 -8.01 3.70 -6.44
CA THR A 186 -8.37 2.86 -7.59
C THR A 186 -7.14 2.49 -8.43
N ALA A 187 -6.23 3.43 -8.69
CA ALA A 187 -4.98 3.15 -9.41
C ALA A 187 -4.07 2.18 -8.65
N GLY A 188 -3.94 2.34 -7.33
CA GLY A 188 -3.20 1.38 -6.48
C GLY A 188 -3.82 -0.02 -6.49
N PHE A 189 -5.15 -0.12 -6.41
CA PHE A 189 -5.86 -1.39 -6.53
C PHE A 189 -5.67 -2.03 -7.90
N ALA A 190 -5.78 -1.24 -8.98
CA ALA A 190 -5.57 -1.73 -10.34
C ALA A 190 -4.16 -2.32 -10.52
N TYR A 191 -3.13 -1.61 -10.03
CA TYR A 191 -1.75 -2.12 -10.00
C TYR A 191 -1.65 -3.43 -9.22
N GLY A 192 -2.10 -3.44 -7.97
CA GLY A 192 -1.92 -4.58 -7.06
C GLY A 192 -2.65 -5.84 -7.54
N ILE A 193 -3.88 -5.70 -8.03
CA ILE A 193 -4.66 -6.84 -8.56
C ILE A 193 -4.02 -7.36 -9.86
N ALA A 194 -3.63 -6.48 -10.79
CA ALA A 194 -2.96 -6.89 -12.02
C ALA A 194 -1.64 -7.62 -11.73
N LYS A 195 -0.83 -7.09 -10.80
CA LYS A 195 0.42 -7.72 -10.38
C LYS A 195 0.20 -9.07 -9.70
N ALA A 196 -0.81 -9.17 -8.83
CA ALA A 196 -1.19 -10.43 -8.19
C ALA A 196 -1.61 -11.50 -9.22
N LEU A 197 -2.34 -11.12 -10.28
CA LEU A 197 -2.68 -11.99 -11.41
C LEU A 197 -1.43 -12.44 -12.20
N ARG A 198 -0.53 -11.51 -12.52
CA ARG A 198 0.72 -11.81 -13.25
C ARG A 198 1.60 -12.78 -12.46
N MET A 199 1.76 -12.53 -11.16
CA MET A 199 2.55 -13.36 -10.24
C MET A 199 1.86 -14.67 -9.82
N ARG A 200 0.60 -14.88 -10.23
CA ARG A 200 -0.23 -16.02 -9.83
C ARG A 200 -0.38 -16.14 -8.30
N LEU A 201 -0.43 -15.00 -7.61
CA LEU A 201 -0.79 -14.92 -6.19
C LEU A 201 -2.31 -15.11 -6.00
N ILE A 202 -3.08 -14.72 -7.03
CA ILE A 202 -4.50 -15.03 -7.17
C ILE A 202 -4.74 -15.78 -8.49
N PRO A 203 -5.79 -16.62 -8.58
CA PRO A 203 -6.10 -17.32 -9.80
C PRO A 203 -6.59 -16.35 -10.89
N LYS A 204 -6.45 -16.73 -12.16
CA LYS A 204 -6.96 -15.95 -13.30
C LYS A 204 -8.47 -16.16 -13.50
N GLU A 205 -9.24 -15.98 -12.44
CA GLU A 205 -10.71 -16.02 -12.50
C GLU A 205 -11.26 -14.73 -13.13
N GLU A 206 -12.38 -14.85 -13.84
CA GLU A 206 -12.99 -13.75 -14.58
C GLU A 206 -13.30 -12.55 -13.66
N ARG A 207 -13.75 -12.79 -12.43
CA ARG A 207 -14.04 -11.72 -11.45
C ARG A 207 -12.84 -10.83 -11.14
N TYR A 208 -11.65 -11.41 -10.99
CA TYR A 208 -10.43 -10.64 -10.70
C TYR A 208 -9.90 -9.93 -11.93
N VAL A 209 -9.93 -10.60 -13.09
CA VAL A 209 -9.52 -10.01 -14.36
C VAL A 209 -10.42 -8.83 -14.73
N ASN A 210 -11.74 -8.98 -14.59
CA ASN A 210 -12.71 -7.93 -14.85
C ASN A 210 -12.55 -6.77 -13.86
N ALA A 211 -12.34 -7.06 -12.56
CA ALA A 211 -12.09 -6.02 -11.57
C ALA A 211 -10.86 -5.17 -11.93
N ALA A 212 -9.73 -5.81 -12.28
CA ALA A 212 -8.51 -5.12 -12.68
C ALA A 212 -8.68 -4.29 -13.98
N LYS A 213 -9.37 -4.83 -14.98
CA LYS A 213 -9.63 -4.13 -16.25
C LYS A 213 -10.54 -2.93 -16.06
N LYS A 214 -11.67 -3.10 -15.36
CA LYS A 214 -12.58 -1.99 -15.04
C LYS A 214 -11.88 -0.90 -14.23
N ALA A 215 -11.05 -1.28 -13.26
CA ALA A 215 -10.26 -0.33 -12.49
C ALA A 215 -9.33 0.49 -13.40
N MET A 216 -8.66 -0.17 -14.36
CA MET A 216 -7.80 0.51 -15.33
C MET A 216 -8.59 1.46 -16.23
N GLU A 217 -9.73 1.02 -16.76
CA GLU A 217 -10.63 1.84 -17.58
C GLU A 217 -11.08 3.09 -16.81
N GLY A 218 -11.48 2.91 -15.55
CA GLY A 218 -11.85 4.01 -14.66
C GLY A 218 -10.71 4.99 -14.38
N VAL A 219 -9.49 4.48 -14.15
CA VAL A 219 -8.29 5.32 -13.98
C VAL A 219 -8.00 6.11 -15.24
N LEU A 220 -7.98 5.47 -16.41
CA LEU A 220 -7.76 6.12 -17.71
C LEU A 220 -8.81 7.21 -17.98
N ALA A 221 -10.07 6.95 -17.68
CA ALA A 221 -11.16 7.92 -17.83
C ALA A 221 -11.00 9.15 -16.93
N ASN A 222 -10.24 9.04 -15.84
CA ASN A 222 -9.95 10.14 -14.91
C ASN A 222 -8.59 10.81 -15.17
N ILE A 223 -7.83 10.42 -16.20
CA ILE A 223 -6.62 11.14 -16.60
C ILE A 223 -7.00 12.26 -17.57
N SER A 224 -6.75 13.50 -17.18
CA SER A 224 -7.01 14.66 -18.02
C SER A 224 -6.07 14.71 -19.24
N PRO A 225 -6.41 15.50 -20.28
CA PRO A 225 -5.51 15.71 -21.42
C PRO A 225 -4.14 16.29 -21.05
N LYS A 226 -3.99 16.86 -19.85
CA LYS A 226 -2.71 17.38 -19.32
C LYS A 226 -1.91 16.33 -18.55
N GLY A 227 -2.40 15.09 -18.46
CA GLY A 227 -1.77 14.00 -17.69
C GLY A 227 -2.06 14.05 -16.20
N GLU A 228 -3.06 14.81 -15.77
CA GLU A 228 -3.46 14.89 -14.36
C GLU A 228 -4.47 13.78 -14.02
N LEU A 229 -4.22 12.96 -12.99
CA LEU A 229 -5.23 12.08 -12.43
C LEU A 229 -6.20 12.92 -11.57
N LEU A 230 -7.41 13.08 -12.08
CA LEU A 230 -8.54 13.74 -11.41
C LEU A 230 -9.09 12.86 -10.28
N GLN A 231 -10.12 13.33 -9.56
CA GLN A 231 -10.78 12.57 -8.47
C GLN A 231 -9.78 12.01 -7.41
N THR A 232 -8.67 12.72 -7.20
CA THR A 232 -7.67 12.36 -6.20
C THR A 232 -7.93 13.16 -4.92
N SER A 233 -7.94 12.50 -3.77
CA SER A 233 -8.11 13.14 -2.47
C SER A 233 -6.79 13.66 -1.91
N PHE A 234 -6.84 14.74 -1.14
CA PHE A 234 -5.69 15.35 -0.46
C PHE A 234 -5.07 14.44 0.61
N GLY A 235 -3.94 14.85 1.21
CA GLY A 235 -3.28 14.12 2.29
C GLY A 235 -4.25 13.89 3.45
N THR A 236 -4.33 12.66 3.94
CA THR A 236 -5.38 12.21 4.86
C THR A 236 -4.73 11.57 6.09
N PRO A 237 -4.90 12.13 7.29
CA PRO A 237 -4.46 11.50 8.53
C PRO A 237 -5.47 10.42 8.98
N VAL A 238 -5.14 9.70 10.05
CA VAL A 238 -6.11 8.85 10.75
C VAL A 238 -7.07 9.72 11.58
N PHE A 239 -8.37 9.51 11.40
CA PHE A 239 -9.44 10.18 12.17
C PHE A 239 -10.15 9.22 13.14
N ASP A 240 -10.66 9.79 14.24
CA ASP A 240 -11.56 9.11 15.19
C ASP A 240 -12.99 8.96 14.67
N ASP A 241 -13.42 9.81 13.74
CA ASP A 241 -14.72 9.74 13.07
C ASP A 241 -14.53 9.37 11.58
N PRO A 242 -15.10 8.24 11.10
CA PRO A 242 -15.02 7.89 9.68
C PRO A 242 -15.65 8.94 8.76
N GLU A 243 -16.61 9.75 9.22
CA GLU A 243 -17.23 10.79 8.40
C GLU A 243 -16.24 11.89 7.98
N ASP A 244 -15.13 12.08 8.71
CA ASP A 244 -14.11 13.07 8.35
C ASP A 244 -13.35 12.69 7.07
N TYR A 245 -13.25 11.40 6.75
CA TYR A 245 -12.67 10.94 5.47
C TYR A 245 -13.48 11.43 4.27
N LYS A 246 -14.81 11.57 4.41
CA LYS A 246 -15.70 12.04 3.33
C LYS A 246 -15.55 13.53 3.05
N LYS A 247 -14.93 14.28 3.97
CA LYS A 247 -14.76 15.74 3.89
C LYS A 247 -13.42 16.14 3.26
N ILE A 248 -12.54 15.17 2.98
CA ILE A 248 -11.22 15.45 2.40
C ILE A 248 -11.39 16.07 1.00
N PRO A 249 -10.76 17.22 0.72
CA PRO A 249 -10.84 17.85 -0.58
C PRO A 249 -10.28 16.97 -1.69
N LEU A 250 -10.91 17.03 -2.86
CA LEU A 250 -10.39 16.45 -4.08
C LEU A 250 -9.50 17.48 -4.80
N THR A 251 -8.24 17.13 -5.02
CA THR A 251 -7.26 17.98 -5.70
C THR A 251 -6.13 17.16 -6.32
N SER A 252 -5.43 17.74 -7.28
CA SER A 252 -4.26 17.13 -7.90
C SER A 252 -3.16 16.90 -6.87
N MET A 253 -2.63 15.69 -6.79
CA MET A 253 -1.60 15.33 -5.82
C MET A 253 -0.55 14.42 -6.44
N PRO A 254 0.76 14.60 -6.15
CA PRO A 254 1.83 13.83 -6.77
C PRO A 254 1.67 12.30 -6.68
N TYR A 255 1.10 11.79 -5.58
CA TYR A 255 0.84 10.35 -5.44
C TYR A 255 -0.26 9.84 -6.38
N GLY A 256 -1.20 10.68 -6.81
CA GLY A 256 -2.20 10.34 -7.82
C GLY A 256 -1.53 10.01 -9.15
N GLN A 257 -0.67 10.90 -9.66
CA GLN A 257 0.10 10.62 -10.88
C GLN A 257 1.02 9.42 -10.71
N SER A 258 1.68 9.28 -9.55
CA SER A 258 2.59 8.17 -9.29
C SER A 258 1.88 6.81 -9.29
N LEU A 259 0.71 6.72 -8.66
CA LEU A 259 -0.11 5.51 -8.65
C LEU A 259 -0.69 5.19 -10.03
N ALA A 260 -1.12 6.21 -10.79
CA ALA A 260 -1.53 6.01 -12.18
C ALA A 260 -0.40 5.43 -13.04
N LEU A 261 0.82 5.95 -12.90
CA LEU A 261 2.00 5.44 -13.62
C LEU A 261 2.32 3.98 -13.26
N LEU A 262 2.22 3.61 -11.99
CA LEU A 262 2.37 2.22 -11.55
C LEU A 262 1.32 1.34 -12.23
N ALA A 263 0.05 1.73 -12.14
CA ALA A 263 -1.08 0.99 -12.70
C ALA A 263 -0.91 0.77 -14.21
N LEU A 264 -0.64 1.84 -14.97
CA LEU A 264 -0.47 1.80 -16.42
C LEU A 264 0.70 0.91 -16.84
N THR A 265 1.82 1.00 -16.12
CA THR A 265 3.02 0.20 -16.41
C THR A 265 2.78 -1.29 -16.17
N GLU A 266 2.07 -1.65 -15.10
CA GLU A 266 1.75 -3.04 -14.80
C GLU A 266 0.68 -3.59 -15.75
N HIS A 267 -0.27 -2.76 -16.18
CA HIS A 267 -1.27 -3.12 -17.18
C HIS A 267 -0.62 -3.55 -18.51
N LEU A 268 0.37 -2.79 -18.97
CA LEU A 268 1.17 -3.09 -20.18
C LEU A 268 1.93 -4.43 -20.10
N ARG A 269 2.15 -4.97 -18.90
CA ARG A 269 2.82 -6.27 -18.72
C ARG A 269 1.85 -7.44 -18.54
N THR A 270 0.63 -7.15 -18.13
CA THR A 270 -0.31 -8.18 -17.66
C THR A 270 -1.39 -8.50 -18.70
N PHE A 271 -1.85 -7.49 -19.43
CA PHE A 271 -3.03 -7.60 -20.30
C PHE A 271 -2.79 -7.21 -21.77
N ILE A 272 -1.62 -6.65 -22.07
CA ILE A 272 -1.16 -6.31 -23.43
C ILE A 272 0.02 -7.23 -23.75
#